data_AF-A0A937D3B3-F1
#
_entry.id   AF-A0A937D3B3-F1
#
_cell.length_a   1.000
_cell.length_b   1.000
_cell.length_c   1.000
_cell.angle_alpha   90.00
_cell.angle_beta   90.00
_cell.angle_gamma   90.00
#
_symmetry.space_group_name_H-M   'P 1'
#
loop_
_entity.id
_entity.type
_entity.pdbx_description
1 polymer ?
#
loop_
_entity_poly.entity_id
_entity_poly.type
_entity_poly.pdbx_seq_one_letter_code
_entity_poly.pdbx_strand_id
1 'polypeptide(L)'
;MDRLSQQPVAPSRSHHTEQAAKIVDADQQVQSPEARLVTQAGEQPKAPPSAVKMLSVHTTPVDPMLMCTLRCESMPTAAAMVEKYGKAKSNFLLYKRSTHYKEALSAIQSYHDAIKFPRGEASQSAAGHLERAIRAINSYKGSRALKAVLTRLEAERTLLKNLQTEAPTGRPLMVDLELFGGPQADLTVQTTDRLKPGTLAAFRQRGVPITETLVNEVCDGSIPRGSDSKAWGTGGFNTVYRVDYQFKPEDKPVASVFKPEPMEGSHQYESRPVAAEISGIDPAKPNWTGRASASRAVADMLGIETLRTATAVRDGQLGSVMELAPGVPTWATGTMRIPLTKRNFDYLTAHPLQLELYASSQGCGSAKLDPSSGTLLLTAHETGDISSRVDFGDPELRRQMTQLQWWDALTGQVDRHGQNIFIAQNKDGTRVRGIDLDISWGKNLRTPNEAARRHGEDGKPTGFHGARLPLVIDRPLYAAFMKMTPEQLEKALVGRLSDPEEIAAAKERLQSIKNALADGADPPVQVLDSPEAWGEDRVANALGLNSDMRAVLDAAGRGEPLDETLVRKLDAEAARDASYVAREACGLAVNWYMNNEGVSGIAVPDLTKLDAPASTSWWR
;
A
#
# COMPACT_ATOMS: atom_id res chain seq x y z
N MET A 1 14.40 66.16 13.18
CA MET A 1 14.96 66.88 14.35
C MET A 1 14.14 66.44 15.55
N ASP A 2 14.63 65.80 16.60
CA ASP A 2 15.91 65.20 16.93
C ASP A 2 15.68 64.15 18.04
N ARG A 3 16.65 63.25 18.18
CA ARG A 3 16.70 62.04 19.02
C ARG A 3 16.82 62.29 20.53
N LEU A 4 16.56 61.25 21.34
CA LEU A 4 17.42 60.58 22.38
C LEU A 4 16.51 59.90 23.44
N SER A 5 16.36 58.56 23.47
CA SER A 5 17.19 57.49 24.10
C SER A 5 17.23 57.49 25.64
N GLN A 6 16.81 56.37 26.27
CA GLN A 6 17.60 55.54 27.21
C GLN A 6 16.81 54.28 27.69
N GLN A 7 17.57 53.20 27.94
CA GLN A 7 17.20 51.79 28.21
C GLN A 7 16.87 51.50 29.69
N PRO A 8 16.42 50.26 30.02
CA PRO A 8 16.67 49.67 31.34
C PRO A 8 17.42 48.31 31.33
N VAL A 9 18.54 48.32 32.08
CA VAL A 9 19.10 47.41 33.11
C VAL A 9 18.61 45.95 33.23
N ALA A 10 19.59 45.03 33.30
CA ALA A 10 19.48 43.61 33.67
C ALA A 10 19.66 43.37 35.20
N PRO A 11 19.17 42.25 35.78
CA PRO A 11 19.49 41.90 37.16
C PRO A 11 20.48 40.74 37.30
N SER A 12 21.32 40.88 38.34
CA SER A 12 22.37 39.99 38.81
C SER A 12 21.88 38.98 39.87
N ARG A 13 22.60 37.84 39.92
CA ARG A 13 22.55 36.77 40.92
C ARG A 13 22.76 37.23 42.37
N SER A 14 22.22 36.47 43.31
CA SER A 14 22.81 36.30 44.65
C SER A 14 22.63 34.87 45.18
N HIS A 15 23.63 34.43 45.94
CA HIS A 15 23.83 33.11 46.54
C HIS A 15 23.23 33.01 47.94
N HIS A 16 22.92 31.79 48.39
CA HIS A 16 23.13 31.38 49.78
C HIS A 16 23.62 29.92 49.88
N THR A 17 24.67 29.77 50.69
CA THR A 17 25.34 28.59 51.27
C THR A 17 24.44 27.87 52.29
N GLU A 18 24.66 26.63 52.77
CA GLU A 18 25.85 26.15 53.51
C GLU A 18 25.76 24.64 53.91
N GLN A 19 26.91 23.92 53.89
CA GLN A 19 27.42 22.79 54.72
C GLN A 19 26.57 21.51 55.01
N ALA A 20 27.10 20.31 55.28
CA ALA A 20 28.39 19.61 55.14
C ALA A 20 28.19 18.18 55.69
N ALA A 21 28.80 17.14 55.10
CA ALA A 21 29.24 15.92 55.81
C ALA A 21 30.16 15.05 54.92
N LYS A 22 31.27 14.59 55.50
CA LYS A 22 32.30 13.68 54.98
C LYS A 22 31.91 12.20 55.19
N ILE A 23 32.44 11.30 54.35
CA ILE A 23 32.95 9.90 54.57
C ILE A 23 33.42 9.43 53.16
N VAL A 24 34.73 9.36 52.83
CA VAL A 24 35.76 8.29 52.97
C VAL A 24 35.52 6.98 52.17
N ASP A 25 36.50 6.70 51.30
CA ASP A 25 36.96 5.45 50.63
C ASP A 25 36.01 4.58 49.76
N ALA A 26 36.37 4.38 48.48
CA ALA A 26 37.32 3.34 48.06
C ALA A 26 37.33 3.18 46.52
N ASP A 27 38.54 3.13 45.96
CA ASP A 27 38.88 2.77 44.57
C ASP A 27 38.41 1.36 44.19
N GLN A 28 37.88 1.20 42.97
CA GLN A 28 37.98 -0.04 42.20
C GLN A 28 37.80 0.21 40.69
N GLN A 29 38.92 0.36 39.99
CA GLN A 29 39.04 0.05 38.56
C GLN A 29 39.32 -1.44 38.42
N VAL A 30 38.52 -2.17 37.63
CA VAL A 30 38.88 -3.52 37.16
C VAL A 30 38.83 -3.55 35.65
N GLN A 31 39.97 -3.95 35.10
CA GLN A 31 40.32 -4.06 33.70
C GLN A 31 39.67 -5.27 33.02
N SER A 32 39.45 -5.12 31.72
CA SER A 32 39.11 -6.14 30.73
C SER A 32 40.19 -7.22 30.60
N PRO A 33 39.85 -8.51 30.40
CA PRO A 33 40.84 -9.53 30.08
C PRO A 33 40.98 -9.77 28.57
N GLU A 34 42.20 -9.55 28.08
CA GLU A 34 42.72 -10.09 26.82
C GLU A 34 42.93 -11.60 26.94
N ALA A 35 42.42 -12.36 25.97
CA ALA A 35 42.66 -13.79 25.85
C ALA A 35 44.00 -14.05 25.14
N ARG A 36 44.93 -14.69 25.86
CA ARG A 36 46.22 -15.18 25.35
C ARG A 36 46.03 -16.38 24.41
N LEU A 37 46.59 -16.26 23.21
CA LEU A 37 46.93 -17.37 22.32
C LEU A 37 48.07 -18.19 22.94
N VAL A 38 47.82 -19.48 23.18
CA VAL A 38 48.85 -20.48 23.47
C VAL A 38 49.10 -21.28 22.19
N THR A 39 50.32 -21.18 21.69
CA THR A 39 50.88 -22.04 20.65
C THR A 39 51.38 -23.33 21.30
N GLN A 40 50.91 -24.49 20.82
CA GLN A 40 51.62 -25.76 20.96
C GLN A 40 51.71 -26.43 19.59
N ALA A 41 52.97 -26.61 19.16
CA ALA A 41 53.37 -27.45 18.05
C ALA A 41 53.45 -28.90 18.54
N GLY A 42 53.01 -29.86 17.72
CA GLY A 42 53.18 -31.28 18.01
C GLY A 42 52.55 -32.20 16.96
N GLU A 43 53.42 -32.71 16.09
CA GLU A 43 53.37 -34.03 15.45
C GLU A 43 52.40 -34.31 14.28
N GLN A 44 53.01 -34.52 13.11
CA GLN A 44 52.43 -35.13 11.91
C GLN A 44 52.25 -36.64 12.07
N PRO A 45 51.12 -37.19 11.60
CA PRO A 45 51.06 -38.59 11.17
C PRO A 45 50.95 -38.71 9.64
N LYS A 46 51.68 -39.69 9.12
CA LYS A 46 51.82 -40.10 7.71
C LYS A 46 50.49 -40.49 7.07
N ALA A 47 50.33 -40.13 5.79
CA ALA A 47 49.21 -40.50 4.94
C ALA A 47 49.25 -41.98 4.50
N PRO A 48 48.08 -42.64 4.37
CA PRO A 48 47.88 -43.79 3.49
C PRO A 48 46.95 -43.43 2.29
N PRO A 49 46.94 -44.27 1.23
CA PRO A 49 46.64 -43.84 -0.13
C PRO A 49 45.15 -43.76 -0.46
N SER A 50 44.88 -42.97 -1.49
CA SER A 50 43.63 -42.71 -2.20
C SER A 50 42.71 -43.93 -2.38
N ALA A 51 41.51 -43.84 -1.83
CA ALA A 51 40.34 -44.61 -2.28
C ALA A 51 39.27 -43.65 -2.80
N VAL A 52 39.08 -43.65 -4.12
CA VAL A 52 37.96 -42.95 -4.78
C VAL A 52 36.67 -43.65 -4.38
N LYS A 53 35.94 -43.07 -3.41
CA LYS A 53 34.56 -43.46 -3.11
C LYS A 53 33.66 -42.71 -4.10
N MET A 54 33.09 -43.43 -5.08
CA MET A 54 31.97 -42.94 -5.85
C MET A 54 30.83 -42.60 -4.89
N LEU A 55 30.49 -41.31 -4.76
CA LEU A 55 29.26 -40.86 -4.14
C LEU A 55 28.09 -41.35 -4.98
N SER A 56 27.42 -42.41 -4.55
CA SER A 56 26.06 -42.70 -5.01
C SER A 56 25.13 -41.66 -4.40
N VAL A 57 24.62 -40.75 -5.24
CA VAL A 57 23.56 -39.82 -4.85
C VAL A 57 22.29 -40.64 -4.62
N HIS A 58 22.01 -40.99 -3.36
CA HIS A 58 20.70 -41.48 -2.98
C HIS A 58 19.75 -40.28 -2.94
N THR A 59 18.91 -40.16 -3.97
CA THR A 59 17.78 -39.24 -3.96
C THR A 59 16.70 -39.85 -3.06
N THR A 60 16.46 -39.27 -1.90
CA THR A 60 15.29 -39.59 -1.09
C THR A 60 14.01 -39.32 -1.88
N PRO A 61 13.01 -40.21 -1.84
CA PRO A 61 11.71 -39.95 -2.46
C PRO A 61 11.10 -38.66 -1.90
N VAL A 62 10.63 -37.77 -2.76
CA VAL A 62 9.88 -36.59 -2.35
C VAL A 62 8.50 -37.04 -1.88
N ASP A 63 8.05 -36.53 -0.74
CA ASP A 63 6.74 -36.83 -0.16
C ASP A 63 5.61 -36.63 -1.20
N PRO A 64 4.69 -37.60 -1.39
CA PRO A 64 3.52 -37.45 -2.25
C PRO A 64 2.68 -36.19 -1.97
N MET A 65 2.62 -35.69 -0.73
CA MET A 65 1.95 -34.44 -0.40
C MET A 65 2.66 -33.20 -0.96
N LEU A 66 4.00 -33.21 -1.01
CA LEU A 66 4.81 -32.14 -1.60
C LEU A 66 4.61 -32.03 -3.12
N MET A 67 4.24 -33.14 -3.77
CA MET A 67 3.95 -33.19 -5.21
C MET A 67 2.62 -32.51 -5.56
N CYS A 68 1.65 -32.49 -4.65
CA CYS A 68 0.40 -31.74 -4.82
C CYS A 68 0.60 -30.21 -4.80
N THR A 69 1.76 -29.73 -4.32
CA THR A 69 2.12 -28.31 -4.27
C THR A 69 2.58 -27.75 -5.62
N LEU A 70 2.95 -28.61 -6.58
CA LEU A 70 3.38 -28.21 -7.91
C LEU A 70 2.19 -27.80 -8.79
N ARG A 71 2.24 -26.59 -9.35
CA ARG A 71 1.12 -25.98 -10.07
C ARG A 71 1.05 -26.45 -11.53
N CYS A 72 0.57 -27.68 -11.75
CA CYS A 72 0.27 -28.17 -13.11
C CYS A 72 -0.68 -27.25 -13.90
N GLU A 73 -1.63 -26.56 -13.25
CA GLU A 73 -2.65 -25.74 -13.93
C GLU A 73 -2.09 -24.46 -14.57
N SER A 74 -0.92 -24.01 -14.10
CA SER A 74 -0.30 -22.77 -14.58
C SER A 74 0.66 -23.02 -15.75
N MET A 75 1.17 -24.25 -15.87
CA MET A 75 2.06 -24.65 -16.95
C MET A 75 1.25 -24.98 -18.22
N PRO A 76 1.59 -24.37 -19.38
CA PRO A 76 0.90 -24.71 -20.62
C PRO A 76 1.19 -26.16 -20.99
N THR A 77 0.13 -26.97 -21.14
CA THR A 77 0.24 -28.36 -21.58
C THR A 77 0.83 -28.43 -22.98
N ALA A 78 1.36 -29.60 -23.36
CA ALA A 78 1.81 -29.82 -24.74
C ALA A 78 0.70 -29.50 -25.77
N ALA A 79 -0.56 -29.80 -25.43
CA ALA A 79 -1.71 -29.44 -26.26
C ALA A 79 -1.91 -27.92 -26.37
N ALA A 80 -1.89 -27.18 -25.27
CA ALA A 80 -2.01 -25.72 -25.28
C ALA A 80 -0.85 -25.04 -26.04
N MET A 81 0.36 -25.62 -25.94
CA MET A 81 1.52 -25.19 -26.72
C MET A 81 1.31 -25.39 -28.22
N VAL A 82 0.76 -26.55 -28.63
CA VAL A 82 0.43 -26.83 -30.03
C VAL A 82 -0.69 -25.94 -30.55
N GLU A 83 -1.71 -25.66 -29.74
CA GLU A 83 -2.80 -24.75 -30.09
C GLU A 83 -2.28 -23.33 -30.32
N LYS A 84 -1.47 -22.82 -29.38
CA LYS A 84 -0.96 -21.44 -29.42
C LYS A 84 0.14 -21.21 -30.45
N TYR A 85 1.02 -22.19 -30.66
CA TYR A 85 2.23 -22.02 -31.47
C TYR A 85 2.27 -22.93 -32.72
N GLY A 86 1.22 -23.72 -32.94
CA GLY A 86 1.08 -24.65 -34.06
C GLY A 86 1.78 -25.99 -33.84
N LYS A 87 1.45 -26.95 -34.72
CA LYS A 87 2.11 -28.26 -34.76
C LYS A 87 3.54 -28.14 -35.29
N ALA A 88 4.41 -29.04 -34.83
CA ALA A 88 5.76 -29.17 -35.36
C ALA A 88 5.72 -29.45 -36.87
N LYS A 89 6.19 -28.51 -37.70
CA LYS A 89 6.17 -28.63 -39.17
C LYS A 89 7.10 -29.76 -39.62
N SER A 90 6.65 -30.63 -40.53
CA SER A 90 7.43 -31.77 -41.06
C SER A 90 8.25 -31.42 -42.31
N ASN A 91 8.56 -30.14 -42.53
CA ASN A 91 9.24 -29.69 -43.75
C ASN A 91 10.72 -30.09 -43.72
N PHE A 92 11.19 -30.76 -44.78
CA PHE A 92 12.54 -31.36 -44.89
C PHE A 92 13.68 -30.35 -44.64
N LEU A 93 13.49 -29.08 -45.04
CA LEU A 93 14.47 -27.99 -44.85
C LEU A 93 14.51 -27.38 -43.43
N LEU A 94 13.53 -27.70 -42.56
CA LEU A 94 13.45 -27.19 -41.17
C LEU A 94 13.56 -28.31 -40.13
N TYR A 95 14.07 -29.48 -40.55
CA TYR A 95 14.06 -30.72 -39.77
C TYR A 95 14.60 -30.54 -38.34
N LYS A 96 15.76 -29.87 -38.17
CA LYS A 96 16.38 -29.65 -36.84
C LYS A 96 15.52 -28.80 -35.89
N ARG A 97 14.79 -27.80 -36.39
CA ARG A 97 13.90 -26.97 -35.54
C ARG A 97 12.66 -27.74 -35.12
N SER A 98 12.13 -28.59 -36.00
CA SER A 98 10.96 -29.43 -35.70
C SER A 98 11.26 -30.47 -34.62
N THR A 99 12.45 -31.08 -34.63
CA THR A 99 12.87 -32.08 -33.65
C THR A 99 12.93 -31.49 -32.24
N HIS A 100 13.60 -30.35 -32.04
CA HIS A 100 13.70 -29.72 -30.72
C HIS A 100 12.36 -29.23 -30.17
N TYR A 101 11.43 -28.80 -31.03
CA TYR A 101 10.08 -28.44 -30.57
C TYR A 101 9.29 -29.67 -30.11
N LYS A 102 9.38 -30.79 -30.85
CA LYS A 102 8.77 -32.07 -30.43
C LYS A 102 9.37 -32.58 -29.12
N GLU A 103 10.68 -32.46 -28.95
CA GLU A 103 11.38 -32.78 -27.70
C GLU A 103 10.86 -31.92 -26.54
N ALA A 104 10.69 -30.60 -26.74
CA ALA A 104 10.13 -29.71 -25.74
C ALA A 104 8.69 -30.08 -25.35
N LEU A 105 7.82 -30.33 -26.34
CA LEU A 105 6.44 -30.77 -26.09
C LEU A 105 6.38 -32.10 -25.33
N SER A 106 7.20 -33.07 -25.74
CA SER A 106 7.29 -34.38 -25.07
C SER A 106 7.79 -34.26 -23.64
N ALA A 107 8.79 -33.41 -23.39
CA ALA A 107 9.34 -33.18 -22.06
C ALA A 107 8.34 -32.47 -21.13
N ILE A 108 7.59 -31.47 -21.64
CA ILE A 108 6.49 -30.83 -20.91
C ILE A 108 5.41 -31.85 -20.57
N GLN A 109 4.95 -32.65 -21.54
CA GLN A 109 3.93 -33.67 -21.30
C GLN A 109 4.38 -34.67 -20.23
N SER A 110 5.61 -35.15 -20.34
CA SER A 110 6.20 -36.09 -19.38
C SER A 110 6.28 -35.50 -17.97
N TYR A 111 6.49 -34.19 -17.83
CA TYR A 111 6.44 -33.49 -16.55
C TYR A 111 5.03 -33.43 -15.97
N HIS A 112 4.03 -33.09 -16.78
CA HIS A 112 2.63 -33.12 -16.34
C HIS A 112 2.19 -34.53 -15.91
N ASP A 113 2.57 -35.56 -16.67
CA ASP A 113 2.23 -36.95 -16.35
C ASP A 113 2.89 -37.38 -15.03
N ALA A 114 4.14 -36.97 -14.79
CA ALA A 114 4.86 -37.25 -13.55
C ALA A 114 4.23 -36.59 -12.32
N ILE A 115 3.63 -35.40 -12.47
CA ILE A 115 2.87 -34.74 -11.39
C ILE A 115 1.51 -35.40 -11.20
N LYS A 116 0.82 -35.74 -12.28
CA LYS A 116 -0.56 -36.26 -12.25
C LYS A 116 -0.65 -37.69 -11.74
N PHE A 117 0.38 -38.51 -12.00
CA PHE A 117 0.38 -39.93 -11.65
C PHE A 117 1.69 -40.32 -10.94
N PRO A 118 1.91 -39.88 -9.69
CA PRO A 118 3.07 -40.29 -8.91
C PRO A 118 2.91 -41.76 -8.50
N ARG A 119 3.39 -42.71 -9.32
CA ARG A 119 3.42 -44.15 -8.98
C ARG A 119 4.86 -44.59 -8.68
N GLY A 120 5.00 -45.46 -7.66
CA GLY A 120 6.22 -45.79 -6.94
C GLY A 120 7.42 -46.30 -7.77
N GLU A 121 8.58 -46.23 -7.11
CA GLU A 121 9.98 -46.55 -7.51
C GLU A 121 10.52 -45.92 -8.81
N ALA A 122 9.65 -45.60 -9.78
CA ALA A 122 9.96 -44.83 -10.97
C ALA A 122 9.80 -43.31 -10.77
N SER A 123 9.98 -42.83 -9.53
CA SER A 123 10.23 -41.41 -9.24
C SER A 123 11.63 -41.03 -9.73
N GLN A 124 11.88 -41.14 -11.03
CA GLN A 124 12.62 -40.06 -11.69
C GLN A 124 11.78 -38.82 -11.37
N SER A 125 12.22 -38.08 -10.36
CA SER A 125 11.42 -37.09 -9.66
C SER A 125 10.81 -36.10 -10.66
N ALA A 126 9.66 -35.49 -10.34
CA ALA A 126 9.16 -34.38 -11.13
C ALA A 126 10.26 -33.33 -11.39
N ALA A 127 11.23 -33.17 -10.48
CA ALA A 127 12.45 -32.40 -10.71
C ALA A 127 13.29 -32.88 -11.91
N GLY A 128 13.50 -34.19 -12.07
CA GLY A 128 14.16 -34.76 -13.26
C GLY A 128 13.40 -34.52 -14.56
N HIS A 129 12.06 -34.61 -14.53
CA HIS A 129 11.22 -34.26 -15.68
C HIS A 129 11.23 -32.75 -15.98
N LEU A 130 11.25 -31.92 -14.95
CA LEU A 130 11.34 -30.46 -15.05
C LEU A 130 12.66 -30.03 -15.68
N GLU A 131 13.78 -30.59 -15.22
CA GLU A 131 15.11 -30.34 -15.78
C GLU A 131 15.19 -30.79 -17.25
N ARG A 132 14.53 -31.89 -17.61
CA ARG A 132 14.40 -32.31 -19.02
C ARG A 132 13.62 -31.28 -19.84
N ALA A 133 12.51 -30.76 -19.32
CA ALA A 133 11.71 -29.73 -20.00
C ALA A 133 12.49 -28.43 -20.19
N ILE A 134 13.18 -27.95 -19.15
CA ILE A 134 14.04 -26.75 -19.20
C ILE A 134 15.14 -26.94 -20.26
N ARG A 135 15.85 -28.07 -20.26
CA ARG A 135 16.89 -28.35 -21.26
C ARG A 135 16.32 -28.40 -22.67
N ALA A 136 15.21 -29.10 -22.90
CA ALA A 136 14.59 -29.22 -24.22
C ALA A 136 14.15 -27.85 -24.77
N ILE A 137 13.60 -26.98 -23.92
CA ILE A 137 13.24 -25.61 -24.33
C ILE A 137 14.47 -24.75 -24.61
N ASN A 138 15.52 -24.84 -23.78
CA ASN A 138 16.77 -24.11 -24.00
C ASN A 138 17.51 -24.54 -25.28
N SER A 139 17.41 -25.82 -25.68
CA SER A 139 17.95 -26.31 -26.95
C SER A 139 17.17 -25.80 -28.17
N TYR A 140 15.93 -25.35 -27.99
CA TYR A 140 15.13 -24.75 -29.06
C TYR A 140 15.52 -23.27 -29.27
N LYS A 141 16.47 -23.01 -30.18
CA LYS A 141 16.97 -21.67 -30.53
C LYS A 141 15.97 -20.76 -31.29
N GLY A 142 14.66 -20.98 -31.17
CA GLY A 142 13.69 -20.61 -32.20
C GLY A 142 12.59 -19.59 -31.88
N SER A 143 12.28 -19.21 -30.63
CA SER A 143 11.21 -18.22 -30.43
C SER A 143 11.26 -17.46 -29.09
N ARG A 144 10.97 -16.15 -29.13
CA ARG A 144 10.59 -15.36 -27.95
C ARG A 144 9.38 -15.97 -27.22
N ALA A 145 8.51 -16.67 -27.97
CA ALA A 145 7.30 -17.29 -27.45
C ALA A 145 7.55 -18.37 -26.37
N LEU A 146 8.69 -19.07 -26.42
CA LEU A 146 9.04 -20.08 -25.43
C LEU A 146 9.75 -19.53 -24.19
N LYS A 147 10.18 -18.25 -24.21
CA LYS A 147 10.80 -17.61 -23.02
C LYS A 147 9.84 -17.57 -21.83
N ALA A 148 8.56 -17.25 -22.08
CA ALA A 148 7.56 -17.21 -21.02
C ALA A 148 7.35 -18.59 -20.36
N VAL A 149 7.42 -19.67 -21.16
CA VAL A 149 7.34 -21.05 -20.65
C VAL A 149 8.57 -21.41 -19.84
N LEU A 150 9.76 -21.03 -20.34
CA LEU A 150 11.03 -21.23 -19.64
C LEU A 150 11.05 -20.51 -18.28
N THR A 151 10.67 -19.23 -18.23
CA THR A 151 10.59 -18.47 -16.97
C THR A 151 9.68 -19.18 -15.95
N ARG A 152 8.58 -19.77 -16.41
CA ARG A 152 7.65 -20.50 -15.53
C ARG A 152 8.24 -21.82 -15.03
N LEU A 153 8.91 -22.58 -15.90
CA LEU A 153 9.63 -23.80 -15.52
C LEU A 153 10.76 -23.51 -14.51
N GLU A 154 11.48 -22.40 -14.68
CA GLU A 154 12.54 -21.99 -13.77
C GLU A 154 11.99 -21.57 -12.40
N ALA A 155 10.82 -20.92 -12.35
CA ALA A 155 10.13 -20.64 -11.10
C ALA A 155 9.71 -21.92 -10.36
N GLU A 156 9.16 -22.92 -11.08
CA GLU A 156 8.85 -24.22 -10.48
C GLU A 156 10.10 -24.97 -10.00
N ARG A 157 11.24 -24.81 -10.70
CA ARG A 157 12.52 -25.41 -10.28
C ARG A 157 12.98 -24.80 -8.96
N THR A 158 12.87 -23.48 -8.81
CA THR A 158 13.20 -22.80 -7.55
C THR A 158 12.29 -23.27 -6.42
N LEU A 159 10.98 -23.38 -6.67
CA LEU A 159 10.02 -23.91 -5.69
C LEU A 159 10.40 -25.35 -5.27
N LEU A 160 10.66 -26.24 -6.22
CA LEU A 160 11.08 -27.62 -5.93
C LEU A 160 12.36 -27.68 -5.12
N LYS A 161 13.35 -26.83 -5.43
CA LYS A 161 14.60 -26.76 -4.66
C LYS A 161 14.34 -26.32 -3.23
N ASN A 162 13.53 -25.27 -3.03
CA ASN A 162 13.18 -24.78 -1.69
C ASN A 162 12.48 -25.87 -0.87
N LEU A 163 11.51 -26.55 -1.49
CA LEU A 163 10.79 -27.67 -0.91
C LEU A 163 11.72 -28.86 -0.56
N GLN A 164 12.69 -29.17 -1.42
CA GLN A 164 13.68 -30.23 -1.19
C GLN A 164 14.72 -29.87 -0.12
N THR A 165 15.09 -28.59 0.02
CA THR A 165 15.96 -28.11 1.09
C THR A 165 15.25 -28.05 2.44
N GLU A 166 13.92 -27.91 2.44
CA GLU A 166 13.08 -27.95 3.65
C GLU A 166 12.79 -29.39 4.12
N ALA A 167 12.82 -30.38 3.22
CA ALA A 167 12.53 -31.79 3.49
C ALA A 167 13.57 -32.64 4.29
N PRO A 168 14.89 -32.34 4.40
CA PRO A 168 15.85 -33.30 4.95
C PRO A 168 15.82 -33.44 6.49
N THR A 169 15.10 -32.60 7.22
CA THR A 169 15.20 -32.60 8.70
C THR A 169 14.38 -33.67 9.38
N GLY A 170 13.55 -34.46 8.67
CA GLY A 170 12.75 -35.54 9.27
C GLY A 170 11.80 -35.05 10.38
N ARG A 171 11.68 -33.73 10.56
CA ARG A 171 10.67 -33.12 11.40
C ARG A 171 9.44 -32.94 10.50
N PRO A 172 8.24 -33.36 10.94
CA PRO A 172 7.01 -32.90 10.30
C PRO A 172 7.06 -31.37 10.24
N LEU A 173 6.35 -30.79 9.28
CA LEU A 173 6.25 -29.35 8.94
C LEU A 173 5.90 -28.48 10.17
N MET A 174 6.79 -28.43 11.15
CA MET A 174 6.74 -27.63 12.35
C MET A 174 7.43 -26.34 11.95
N VAL A 175 6.58 -25.34 11.75
CA VAL A 175 6.86 -23.93 12.02
C VAL A 175 7.95 -23.82 13.10
N ASP A 176 8.94 -22.95 12.92
CA ASP A 176 9.77 -22.47 14.04
C ASP A 176 8.84 -21.81 15.07
N LEU A 177 8.24 -22.64 15.91
CA LEU A 177 7.24 -22.31 16.94
C LEU A 177 7.87 -21.57 18.12
N GLU A 178 9.20 -21.55 18.20
CA GLU A 178 9.93 -20.91 19.30
C GLU A 178 9.89 -19.38 19.24
N LEU A 179 9.64 -18.78 18.07
CA LEU A 179 9.49 -17.31 17.95
C LEU A 179 8.08 -16.79 18.31
N PHE A 180 7.09 -17.68 18.46
CA PHE A 180 5.69 -17.30 18.66
C PHE A 180 4.99 -18.23 19.68
N GLY A 181 5.39 -18.16 20.95
CA GLY A 181 4.95 -19.05 22.03
C GLY A 181 3.43 -19.17 22.25
N GLY A 182 2.75 -20.03 21.47
CA GLY A 182 1.32 -20.32 21.59
C GLY A 182 0.80 -21.43 20.63
N PRO A 183 -0.49 -21.81 20.73
CA PRO A 183 -1.10 -23.02 20.16
C PRO A 183 -1.37 -22.92 18.64
N GLN A 184 -0.34 -22.75 17.81
CA GLN A 184 -0.48 -22.49 16.37
C GLN A 184 -0.41 -23.73 15.44
N ALA A 185 -0.12 -24.93 15.95
CA ALA A 185 -0.03 -26.14 15.13
C ALA A 185 -1.36 -26.52 14.46
N ASP A 186 -2.48 -26.44 15.19
CA ASP A 186 -3.83 -26.73 14.67
C ASP A 186 -4.29 -25.72 13.61
N LEU A 187 -3.78 -24.49 13.72
CA LEU A 187 -4.06 -23.39 12.81
C LEU A 187 -3.47 -23.62 11.42
N THR A 188 -2.30 -24.26 11.34
CA THR A 188 -1.64 -24.54 10.05
C THR A 188 -2.40 -25.59 9.24
N VAL A 189 -3.03 -26.57 9.90
CA VAL A 189 -3.78 -27.66 9.25
C VAL A 189 -5.14 -27.19 8.73
N GLN A 190 -5.88 -26.37 9.49
CA GLN A 190 -7.17 -25.83 9.01
C GLN A 190 -6.99 -24.83 7.86
N THR A 191 -5.86 -24.12 7.83
CA THR A 191 -5.58 -23.12 6.79
C THR A 191 -5.11 -23.74 5.48
N THR A 192 -4.40 -24.89 5.52
CA THR A 192 -4.04 -25.65 4.32
C THR A 192 -5.24 -26.19 3.56
N ASP A 193 -6.35 -26.50 4.23
CA ASP A 193 -7.55 -27.03 3.58
C ASP A 193 -8.34 -25.96 2.81
N ARG A 194 -8.23 -24.68 3.23
CA ARG A 194 -8.92 -23.54 2.60
C ARG A 194 -8.07 -22.84 1.55
N LEU A 195 -6.75 -22.90 1.67
CA LEU A 195 -5.84 -22.21 0.78
C LEU A 195 -5.26 -23.17 -0.25
N LYS A 196 -5.26 -22.77 -1.53
CA LYS A 196 -4.59 -23.53 -2.59
C LYS A 196 -3.10 -23.72 -2.22
N PRO A 197 -2.47 -24.88 -2.48
CA PRO A 197 -1.08 -25.18 -2.07
C PRO A 197 -0.01 -24.14 -2.45
N GLY A 198 -0.24 -23.36 -3.52
CA GLY A 198 0.66 -22.28 -3.92
C GLY A 198 0.44 -20.94 -3.20
N THR A 199 -0.56 -20.83 -2.34
CA THR A 199 -0.91 -19.60 -1.62
C THR A 199 -0.06 -19.43 -0.37
N LEU A 200 0.18 -20.48 0.40
CA LEU A 200 1.04 -20.42 1.60
C LEU A 200 2.46 -19.96 1.28
N ALA A 201 3.04 -20.45 0.18
CA ALA A 201 4.35 -20.00 -0.30
C ALA A 201 4.34 -18.50 -0.66
N ALA A 202 3.23 -18.01 -1.24
CA ALA A 202 3.09 -16.60 -1.60
C ALA A 202 3.04 -15.68 -0.37
N PHE A 203 2.43 -16.11 0.74
CA PHE A 203 2.41 -15.38 2.01
C PHE A 203 3.83 -15.31 2.61
N ARG A 204 4.53 -16.44 2.70
CA ARG A 204 5.90 -16.52 3.25
C ARG A 204 6.88 -15.64 2.47
N GLN A 205 6.85 -15.72 1.14
CA GLN A 205 7.73 -14.95 0.27
C GLN A 205 7.56 -13.43 0.47
N ARG A 206 6.34 -12.99 0.79
CA ARG A 206 5.98 -11.57 0.93
C ARG A 206 6.07 -11.06 2.38
N GLY A 207 6.46 -11.93 3.31
CA GLY A 207 6.50 -11.61 4.74
C GLY A 207 5.12 -11.33 5.34
N VAL A 208 4.04 -11.88 4.75
CA VAL A 208 2.69 -11.75 5.28
C VAL A 208 2.48 -12.85 6.33
N PRO A 209 2.27 -12.52 7.62
CA PRO A 209 2.11 -13.52 8.67
C PRO A 209 0.86 -14.36 8.45
N ILE A 210 0.99 -15.68 8.46
CA ILE A 210 -0.17 -16.58 8.32
C ILE A 210 -0.81 -16.71 9.70
N THR A 211 -1.92 -16.02 9.91
CA THR A 211 -2.70 -16.08 11.16
C THR A 211 -4.15 -16.48 10.89
N GLU A 212 -4.87 -16.95 11.91
CA GLU A 212 -6.29 -17.31 11.82
C GLU A 212 -7.13 -16.16 11.25
N THR A 213 -6.83 -14.95 11.73
CA THR A 213 -7.43 -13.71 11.29
C THR A 213 -7.25 -13.50 9.78
N LEU A 214 -6.07 -13.80 9.25
CA LEU A 214 -5.73 -13.58 7.86
C LEU A 214 -6.34 -14.61 6.91
N VAL A 215 -6.50 -15.87 7.35
CA VAL A 215 -7.08 -16.94 6.51
C VAL A 215 -8.61 -16.90 6.48
N ASN A 216 -9.22 -16.17 7.41
CA ASN A 216 -10.65 -15.89 7.41
C ASN A 216 -11.01 -14.62 6.63
N GLU A 217 -10.03 -13.81 6.21
CA GLU A 217 -10.24 -12.61 5.41
C GLU A 217 -10.30 -12.99 3.91
N VAL A 218 -11.53 -13.13 3.41
CA VAL A 218 -11.97 -13.04 2.00
C VAL A 218 -11.18 -13.89 0.95
N CYS A 219 -11.73 -15.05 0.59
CA CYS A 219 -11.20 -15.91 -0.48
C CYS A 219 -12.03 -15.83 -1.79
N ASP A 220 -11.57 -16.51 -2.86
CA ASP A 220 -12.30 -16.73 -4.13
C ASP A 220 -13.79 -17.11 -3.91
N GLY A 221 -14.09 -17.89 -2.86
CA GLY A 221 -15.46 -18.32 -2.52
C GLY A 221 -16.39 -17.19 -2.05
N SER A 222 -15.84 -16.02 -1.70
CA SER A 222 -16.57 -14.82 -1.28
C SER A 222 -16.89 -13.89 -2.45
N ILE A 223 -16.54 -14.29 -3.68
CA ILE A 223 -16.91 -13.62 -4.92
C ILE A 223 -18.17 -14.30 -5.47
N PRO A 224 -19.30 -13.59 -5.63
CA PRO A 224 -20.50 -14.16 -6.23
C PRO A 224 -20.22 -14.73 -7.62
N ARG A 225 -20.87 -15.86 -7.95
CA ARG A 225 -20.78 -16.43 -9.30
C ARG A 225 -21.28 -15.42 -10.33
N GLY A 226 -20.45 -15.14 -11.34
CA GLY A 226 -20.78 -14.21 -12.42
C GLY A 226 -20.29 -12.77 -12.21
N SER A 227 -19.60 -12.47 -11.11
CA SER A 227 -18.89 -11.20 -10.97
C SER A 227 -17.71 -11.16 -11.96
N ASP A 228 -17.87 -10.41 -13.04
CA ASP A 228 -16.83 -10.19 -14.05
C ASP A 228 -15.63 -9.46 -13.43
N SER A 229 -14.48 -10.11 -13.38
CA SER A 229 -13.23 -9.44 -13.04
C SER A 229 -12.69 -8.73 -14.29
N LYS A 230 -12.87 -7.42 -14.37
CA LYS A 230 -12.21 -6.61 -15.40
C LYS A 230 -11.05 -5.87 -14.75
N ALA A 231 -9.89 -5.90 -15.41
CA ALA A 231 -8.83 -4.96 -15.12
C ALA A 231 -9.44 -3.57 -15.24
N TRP A 232 -9.41 -2.82 -14.15
CA TRP A 232 -10.19 -1.59 -14.05
C TRP A 232 -9.30 -0.35 -14.09
N GLY A 233 -8.10 -0.48 -13.52
CA GLY A 233 -7.13 0.59 -13.43
C GLY A 233 -5.71 0.04 -13.41
N THR A 234 -4.77 0.84 -13.89
CA THR A 234 -3.33 0.60 -13.70
C THR A 234 -2.76 1.82 -12.99
N GLY A 235 -2.52 1.68 -11.68
CA GLY A 235 -1.75 2.68 -10.94
C GLY A 235 -0.26 2.58 -11.27
N GLY A 236 0.55 3.50 -10.74
CA GLY A 236 2.00 3.45 -10.89
C GLY A 236 2.63 2.16 -10.32
N PHE A 237 1.95 1.52 -9.36
CA PHE A 237 2.48 0.36 -8.64
C PHE A 237 1.70 -0.95 -8.82
N ASN A 238 0.42 -0.95 -9.21
CA ASN A 238 -0.35 -2.19 -9.40
C ASN A 238 -1.49 -2.04 -10.42
N THR A 239 -1.74 -3.11 -11.18
CA THR A 239 -3.02 -3.28 -11.89
C THR A 239 -4.06 -3.73 -10.89
N VAL A 240 -5.16 -3.00 -10.81
CA VAL A 240 -6.27 -3.32 -9.91
C VAL A 240 -7.46 -3.89 -10.67
N TYR A 241 -8.21 -4.74 -9.98
CA TYR A 241 -9.37 -5.43 -10.54
C TYR A 241 -10.62 -5.02 -9.81
N ARG A 242 -11.66 -4.64 -10.56
CA ARG A 242 -12.99 -4.47 -9.98
C ARG A 242 -13.59 -5.84 -9.71
N VAL A 243 -14.07 -6.06 -8.49
CA VAL A 243 -14.71 -7.30 -8.09
C VAL A 243 -15.76 -6.99 -7.04
N ASP A 244 -16.94 -7.62 -7.12
CA ASP A 244 -17.91 -7.54 -6.04
C ASP A 244 -17.55 -8.57 -4.97
N TYR A 245 -17.24 -8.12 -3.77
CA TYR A 245 -16.83 -8.98 -2.66
C TYR A 245 -17.87 -9.00 -1.56
N GLN A 246 -18.11 -10.19 -1.04
CA GLN A 246 -18.84 -10.41 0.19
C GLN A 246 -17.83 -10.56 1.34
N PHE A 247 -17.70 -9.54 2.19
CA PHE A 247 -16.70 -9.52 3.28
C PHE A 247 -17.05 -10.50 4.41
N LYS A 248 -18.34 -10.76 4.63
CA LYS A 248 -18.86 -11.77 5.57
C LYS A 248 -19.99 -12.58 4.94
N PRO A 249 -20.20 -13.85 5.31
CA PRO A 249 -21.24 -14.70 4.72
C PRO A 249 -22.66 -14.10 4.73
N GLU A 250 -22.96 -13.25 5.72
CA GLU A 250 -24.23 -12.54 5.87
C GLU A 250 -24.32 -11.21 5.12
N ASP A 251 -23.18 -10.65 4.68
CA ASP A 251 -23.12 -9.35 4.01
C ASP A 251 -23.68 -9.45 2.59
N LYS A 252 -24.25 -8.36 2.09
CA LYS A 252 -24.46 -8.24 0.64
C LYS A 252 -23.10 -8.01 -0.05
N PRO A 253 -22.88 -8.58 -1.24
CA PRO A 253 -21.70 -8.27 -2.03
C PRO A 253 -21.62 -6.77 -2.29
N VAL A 254 -20.42 -6.20 -2.17
CA VAL A 254 -20.16 -4.80 -2.44
C VAL A 254 -19.08 -4.61 -3.48
N ALA A 255 -19.27 -3.60 -4.31
CA ALA A 255 -18.32 -3.26 -5.34
C ALA A 255 -17.00 -2.84 -4.69
N SER A 256 -15.95 -3.58 -5.04
CA SER A 256 -14.65 -3.51 -4.39
C SER A 256 -13.53 -3.55 -5.44
N VAL A 257 -12.32 -3.26 -4.97
CA VAL A 257 -11.09 -3.30 -5.75
C VAL A 257 -10.16 -4.32 -5.12
N PHE A 258 -9.70 -5.27 -5.92
CA PHE A 258 -8.62 -6.17 -5.56
C PHE A 258 -7.29 -5.63 -6.11
N LYS A 259 -6.35 -5.37 -5.21
CA LYS A 259 -4.98 -4.93 -5.50
C LYS A 259 -4.04 -6.09 -5.16
N PRO A 260 -3.59 -6.87 -6.16
CA PRO A 260 -2.64 -7.96 -5.91
C PRO A 260 -1.32 -7.42 -5.37
N GLU A 261 -0.67 -8.20 -4.52
CA GLU A 261 0.73 -7.97 -4.18
C GLU A 261 1.60 -8.16 -5.43
N PRO A 262 2.58 -7.27 -5.67
CA PRO A 262 3.52 -7.43 -6.78
C PRO A 262 4.16 -8.82 -6.76
N MET A 263 4.38 -9.38 -7.96
CA MET A 263 5.12 -10.63 -8.11
C MET A 263 6.61 -10.33 -8.21
N GLU A 264 7.46 -11.18 -7.63
CA GLU A 264 8.92 -11.07 -7.80
C GLU A 264 9.28 -11.05 -9.30
N GLY A 265 10.18 -10.13 -9.67
CA GLY A 265 10.56 -9.88 -11.07
C GLY A 265 9.56 -9.10 -11.91
N SER A 266 8.46 -8.60 -11.31
CA SER A 266 7.63 -7.58 -11.94
C SER A 266 8.29 -6.20 -11.81
N HIS A 267 8.05 -5.31 -12.78
CA HIS A 267 8.55 -3.93 -12.70
C HIS A 267 8.09 -3.23 -11.42
N GLN A 268 6.87 -3.54 -10.97
CA GLN A 268 6.28 -3.06 -9.73
C GLN A 268 7.07 -3.52 -8.49
N TYR A 269 7.52 -4.78 -8.48
CA TYR A 269 8.38 -5.29 -7.40
C TYR A 269 9.76 -4.60 -7.39
N GLU A 270 10.28 -4.25 -8.56
CA GLU A 270 11.58 -3.59 -8.72
C GLU A 270 11.54 -2.08 -8.45
N SER A 271 10.41 -1.41 -8.71
CA SER A 271 10.29 0.05 -8.69
C SER A 271 10.29 0.68 -7.30
N ARG A 272 10.25 -0.13 -6.23
CA ARG A 272 10.43 0.21 -4.80
C ARG A 272 10.09 1.68 -4.48
N PRO A 273 8.87 1.98 -4.02
CA PRO A 273 8.47 3.35 -3.76
C PRO A 273 9.45 3.99 -2.77
N VAL A 274 10.09 5.09 -3.17
CA VAL A 274 11.10 5.80 -2.37
C VAL A 274 10.55 6.14 -0.98
N ALA A 275 9.27 6.54 -0.91
CA ALA A 275 8.59 6.83 0.34
C ALA A 275 8.53 5.60 1.27
N ALA A 276 8.28 4.40 0.74
CA ALA A 276 8.25 3.18 1.53
C ALA A 276 9.63 2.89 2.14
N GLU A 277 10.69 2.96 1.32
CA GLU A 277 12.06 2.70 1.76
C GLU A 277 12.51 3.70 2.85
N ILE A 278 12.30 5.00 2.63
CA ILE A 278 12.66 6.04 3.61
C ILE A 278 11.89 5.85 4.92
N SER A 279 10.61 5.46 4.85
CA SER A 279 9.80 5.17 6.04
C SER A 279 10.28 3.93 6.81
N GLY A 280 11.15 3.09 6.22
CA GLY A 280 11.72 1.91 6.84
C GLY A 280 10.96 0.61 6.54
N ILE A 281 10.11 0.60 5.51
CA ILE A 281 9.46 -0.62 5.03
C ILE A 281 10.51 -1.50 4.32
N ASP A 282 10.62 -2.77 4.71
CA ASP A 282 11.54 -3.71 4.08
C ASP A 282 11.13 -3.96 2.61
N PRO A 283 11.92 -3.54 1.62
CA PRO A 283 11.57 -3.71 0.21
C PRO A 283 11.58 -5.18 -0.24
N ALA A 284 12.25 -6.08 0.49
CA ALA A 284 12.25 -7.52 0.19
C ALA A 284 11.00 -8.22 0.74
N LYS A 285 10.41 -7.69 1.82
CA LYS A 285 9.23 -8.25 2.49
C LYS A 285 8.24 -7.14 2.86
N PRO A 286 7.70 -6.42 1.86
CA PRO A 286 6.97 -5.21 2.13
C PRO A 286 5.64 -5.46 2.82
N ASN A 287 5.00 -6.63 2.65
CA ASN A 287 3.72 -6.97 3.30
C ASN A 287 2.65 -5.86 3.11
N TRP A 288 2.47 -5.41 1.87
CA TRP A 288 1.55 -4.31 1.52
C TRP A 288 0.13 -4.56 2.02
N THR A 289 -0.33 -5.80 1.87
CA THR A 289 -1.67 -6.24 2.26
C THR A 289 -1.86 -6.21 3.77
N GLY A 290 -0.89 -6.74 4.53
CA GLY A 290 -0.94 -6.76 5.99
C GLY A 290 -0.95 -5.35 6.58
N ARG A 291 -0.20 -4.41 5.98
CA ARG A 291 -0.23 -2.98 6.36
C ARG A 291 -1.61 -2.35 6.15
N ALA A 292 -2.26 -2.62 5.02
CA ALA A 292 -3.60 -2.10 4.76
C ALA A 292 -4.65 -2.66 5.76
N SER A 293 -4.58 -3.97 6.06
CA SER A 293 -5.41 -4.60 7.09
C SER A 293 -5.12 -4.03 8.49
N ALA A 294 -3.85 -3.77 8.81
CA ALA A 294 -3.44 -3.17 10.09
C ALA A 294 -3.99 -1.75 10.25
N SER A 295 -3.89 -0.93 9.19
CA SER A 295 -4.48 0.41 9.15
C SER A 295 -5.98 0.37 9.42
N ARG A 296 -6.72 -0.56 8.80
CA ARG A 296 -8.15 -0.73 9.04
C ARG A 296 -8.46 -1.13 10.49
N ALA A 297 -7.76 -2.12 11.03
CA ALA A 297 -7.99 -2.58 12.40
C ALA A 297 -7.83 -1.45 13.42
N VAL A 298 -6.84 -0.56 13.22
CA VAL A 298 -6.61 0.59 14.09
C VAL A 298 -7.67 1.68 13.89
N ALA A 299 -8.14 1.90 12.65
CA ALA A 299 -9.26 2.82 12.40
C ALA A 299 -10.53 2.42 13.17
N ASP A 300 -10.85 1.12 13.20
CA ASP A 300 -11.99 0.58 13.95
C ASP A 300 -11.86 0.85 15.46
N MET A 301 -10.65 0.74 16.02
CA MET A 301 -10.38 1.08 17.43
C MET A 301 -10.55 2.58 17.72
N LEU A 302 -10.24 3.44 16.75
CA LEU A 302 -10.39 4.89 16.85
C LEU A 302 -11.82 5.37 16.57
N GLY A 303 -12.71 4.49 16.10
CA GLY A 303 -14.05 4.85 15.67
C GLY A 303 -14.08 5.71 14.40
N ILE A 304 -13.05 5.61 13.56
CA ILE A 304 -12.93 6.37 12.31
C ILE A 304 -13.56 5.56 11.19
N GLU A 305 -14.49 6.19 10.47
CA GLU A 305 -15.14 5.55 9.34
C GLU A 305 -14.18 5.45 8.15
N THR A 306 -13.75 4.22 7.84
CA THR A 306 -12.88 3.91 6.70
C THR A 306 -13.57 2.93 5.75
N LEU A 307 -12.97 2.69 4.58
CA LEU A 307 -13.43 1.64 3.68
C LEU A 307 -13.17 0.27 4.27
N ARG A 308 -14.09 -0.67 4.04
CA ARG A 308 -13.84 -2.07 4.39
C ARG A 308 -12.62 -2.53 3.60
N THR A 309 -11.62 -2.98 4.32
CA THR A 309 -10.34 -3.42 3.77
C THR A 309 -10.00 -4.75 4.41
N ALA A 310 -9.62 -5.72 3.61
CA ALA A 310 -9.24 -7.04 4.08
C ALA A 310 -8.09 -7.61 3.25
N THR A 311 -7.42 -8.60 3.81
CA THR A 311 -6.60 -9.50 3.01
C THR A 311 -7.50 -10.31 2.10
N ALA A 312 -7.04 -10.62 0.88
CA ALA A 312 -7.76 -11.50 -0.01
C ALA A 312 -6.82 -12.38 -0.84
N VAL A 313 -7.31 -13.57 -1.17
CA VAL A 313 -6.68 -14.45 -2.15
C VAL A 313 -7.61 -14.59 -3.33
N ARG A 314 -7.14 -14.15 -4.50
CA ARG A 314 -7.88 -14.23 -5.75
C ARG A 314 -7.07 -14.88 -6.85
N ASP A 315 -7.61 -15.92 -7.50
CA ASP A 315 -6.92 -16.63 -8.59
C ASP A 315 -5.50 -17.10 -8.19
N GLY A 316 -5.32 -17.44 -6.91
CA GLY A 316 -4.03 -17.83 -6.33
C GLY A 316 -3.00 -16.70 -6.20
N GLN A 317 -3.43 -15.44 -6.33
CA GLN A 317 -2.69 -14.22 -6.00
C GLN A 317 -3.15 -13.68 -4.65
N LEU A 318 -2.19 -13.36 -3.79
CA LEU A 318 -2.43 -12.61 -2.55
C LEU A 318 -2.55 -11.12 -2.87
N GLY A 319 -3.43 -10.41 -2.20
CA GLY A 319 -3.55 -8.96 -2.31
C GLY A 319 -4.51 -8.39 -1.27
N SER A 320 -4.68 -7.08 -1.29
CA SER A 320 -5.72 -6.42 -0.53
C SER A 320 -7.00 -6.30 -1.33
N VAL A 321 -8.14 -6.47 -0.67
CA VAL A 321 -9.44 -6.06 -1.19
C VAL A 321 -9.92 -4.85 -0.40
N MET A 322 -10.39 -3.83 -1.11
CA MET A 322 -10.94 -2.61 -0.52
C MET A 322 -12.27 -2.28 -1.16
N GLU A 323 -13.27 -1.96 -0.35
CA GLU A 323 -14.54 -1.41 -0.82
C GLU A 323 -14.29 -0.13 -1.63
N LEU A 324 -15.13 0.12 -2.62
CA LEU A 324 -14.96 1.30 -3.43
C LEU A 324 -15.24 2.60 -2.69
N ALA A 325 -14.29 3.54 -2.82
CA ALA A 325 -14.39 4.85 -2.23
C ALA A 325 -15.52 5.66 -2.90
N PRO A 326 -16.52 6.16 -2.14
CA PRO A 326 -17.50 7.07 -2.68
C PRO A 326 -16.89 8.46 -2.93
N GLY A 327 -17.46 9.21 -3.87
CA GLY A 327 -17.05 10.60 -4.13
C GLY A 327 -15.75 10.76 -4.91
N VAL A 328 -15.30 11.98 -5.17
CA VAL A 328 -14.17 12.27 -6.08
C VAL A 328 -12.86 12.40 -5.32
N PRO A 329 -11.71 12.07 -5.92
CA PRO A 329 -10.43 12.48 -5.34
C PRO A 329 -10.33 14.02 -5.30
N THR A 330 -9.56 14.60 -4.37
CA THR A 330 -9.40 16.08 -4.30
C THR A 330 -8.78 16.65 -5.58
N TRP A 331 -7.92 15.88 -6.23
CA TRP A 331 -7.44 16.12 -7.59
C TRP A 331 -7.09 14.81 -8.29
N ALA A 332 -6.98 14.83 -9.62
CA ALA A 332 -6.59 13.68 -10.44
C ALA A 332 -5.71 14.13 -11.61
N THR A 333 -4.63 13.39 -11.91
CA THR A 333 -3.92 13.59 -13.19
C THR A 333 -4.64 12.87 -14.32
N GLY A 334 -4.59 13.42 -15.53
CA GLY A 334 -5.07 12.72 -16.73
C GLY A 334 -6.60 12.73 -16.80
N THR A 335 -7.23 11.55 -16.87
CA THR A 335 -8.69 11.44 -17.06
C THR A 335 -9.43 11.19 -15.75
N MET A 336 -10.25 12.15 -15.32
CA MET A 336 -11.25 11.99 -14.25
C MET A 336 -12.56 11.44 -14.82
N ARG A 337 -13.15 10.43 -14.16
CA ARG A 337 -14.37 9.75 -14.63
C ARG A 337 -15.57 10.06 -13.75
N ILE A 338 -16.40 11.01 -14.15
CA ILE A 338 -17.56 11.50 -13.41
C ILE A 338 -18.83 10.73 -13.75
N PRO A 339 -19.37 9.86 -12.87
CA PRO A 339 -20.64 9.21 -13.14
C PRO A 339 -21.77 10.23 -13.14
N LEU A 340 -22.63 10.15 -14.16
CA LEU A 340 -23.77 11.04 -14.31
C LEU A 340 -25.06 10.30 -13.96
N THR A 341 -26.07 11.01 -13.44
CA THR A 341 -27.43 10.47 -13.53
C THR A 341 -27.84 10.36 -14.99
N LYS A 342 -28.79 9.46 -15.27
CA LYS A 342 -29.36 9.31 -16.62
C LYS A 342 -29.80 10.66 -17.21
N ARG A 343 -30.46 11.50 -16.41
CA ARG A 343 -30.91 12.84 -16.81
C ARG A 343 -29.75 13.72 -17.28
N ASN A 344 -28.65 13.74 -16.52
CA ASN A 344 -27.48 14.58 -16.81
C ASN A 344 -26.72 14.05 -18.03
N PHE A 345 -26.63 12.72 -18.15
CA PHE A 345 -26.04 12.06 -19.31
C PHE A 345 -26.82 12.39 -20.59
N ASP A 346 -28.15 12.23 -20.57
CA ASP A 346 -29.02 12.53 -21.71
C ASP A 346 -28.94 14.02 -22.08
N TYR A 347 -28.90 14.92 -21.09
CA TYR A 347 -28.74 16.35 -21.32
C TYR A 347 -27.42 16.70 -22.01
N LEU A 348 -26.29 16.24 -21.48
CA LEU A 348 -24.97 16.53 -22.06
C LEU A 348 -24.79 15.88 -23.43
N THR A 349 -25.43 14.72 -23.66
CA THR A 349 -25.48 14.08 -24.99
C THR A 349 -26.18 14.97 -26.01
N ALA A 350 -27.27 15.63 -25.62
CA ALA A 350 -28.01 16.55 -26.47
C ALA A 350 -27.36 17.94 -26.62
N HIS A 351 -26.36 18.28 -25.78
CA HIS A 351 -25.76 19.61 -25.71
C HIS A 351 -24.22 19.53 -25.69
N PRO A 352 -23.56 19.17 -26.81
CA PRO A 352 -22.11 18.98 -26.86
C PRO A 352 -21.30 20.26 -26.56
N LEU A 353 -21.82 21.44 -26.90
CA LEU A 353 -21.18 22.71 -26.53
C LEU A 353 -21.14 22.91 -25.00
N GLN A 354 -22.18 22.48 -24.29
CA GLN A 354 -22.23 22.54 -22.83
C GLN A 354 -21.24 21.57 -22.19
N LEU A 355 -21.00 20.43 -22.83
CA LEU A 355 -19.96 19.48 -22.43
C LEU A 355 -18.56 20.09 -22.57
N GLU A 356 -18.28 20.78 -23.68
CA GLU A 356 -17.01 21.49 -23.90
C GLU A 356 -16.83 22.66 -22.95
N LEU A 357 -17.85 23.52 -22.78
CA LEU A 357 -17.83 24.63 -21.83
C LEU A 357 -17.62 24.14 -20.39
N TYR A 358 -18.24 23.01 -20.04
CA TYR A 358 -18.00 22.38 -18.75
C TYR A 358 -16.55 21.91 -18.62
N ALA A 359 -15.99 21.24 -19.62
CA ALA A 359 -14.59 20.82 -19.60
C ALA A 359 -13.65 22.01 -19.36
N SER A 360 -13.80 23.08 -20.15
CA SER A 360 -13.01 24.29 -20.01
C SER A 360 -13.16 24.92 -18.64
N SER A 361 -14.37 24.93 -18.07
CA SER A 361 -14.60 25.45 -16.70
C SER A 361 -13.94 24.66 -15.59
N GLN A 362 -13.60 23.40 -15.85
CA GLN A 362 -12.87 22.54 -14.93
C GLN A 362 -11.36 22.54 -15.23
N GLY A 363 -10.88 23.44 -16.10
CA GLY A 363 -9.48 23.47 -16.55
C GLY A 363 -9.07 22.23 -17.34
N CYS A 364 -10.04 21.52 -17.94
CA CYS A 364 -9.79 20.27 -18.67
C CYS A 364 -9.59 20.55 -20.16
N GLY A 365 -8.63 19.86 -20.77
CA GLY A 365 -8.37 19.96 -22.20
C GLY A 365 -9.38 19.22 -23.07
N SER A 366 -10.12 18.26 -22.51
CA SER A 366 -11.25 17.64 -23.20
C SER A 366 -12.28 17.03 -22.25
N ALA A 367 -13.49 16.83 -22.76
CA ALA A 367 -14.54 16.04 -22.12
C ALA A 367 -15.17 15.06 -23.11
N LYS A 368 -15.49 13.85 -22.66
CA LYS A 368 -16.19 12.83 -23.46
C LYS A 368 -17.22 12.11 -22.60
N LEU A 369 -18.34 11.72 -23.18
CA LEU A 369 -19.28 10.81 -22.52
C LEU A 369 -18.94 9.37 -22.88
N ASP A 370 -18.96 8.47 -21.90
CA ASP A 370 -18.88 7.02 -22.09
C ASP A 370 -20.28 6.41 -21.96
N PRO A 371 -20.91 6.02 -23.08
CA PRO A 371 -22.26 5.46 -23.08
C PRO A 371 -22.34 4.10 -22.37
N SER A 372 -21.23 3.36 -22.27
CA SER A 372 -21.23 2.03 -21.68
C SER A 372 -21.36 2.07 -20.16
N SER A 373 -20.87 3.15 -19.55
CA SER A 373 -20.83 3.33 -18.10
C SER A 373 -21.73 4.48 -17.61
N GLY A 374 -22.27 5.30 -18.50
CA GLY A 374 -23.02 6.50 -18.13
C GLY A 374 -22.13 7.55 -17.45
N THR A 375 -20.85 7.61 -17.81
CA THR A 375 -19.87 8.51 -17.17
C THR A 375 -19.40 9.61 -18.11
N LEU A 376 -18.96 10.72 -17.52
CA LEU A 376 -18.27 11.83 -18.14
C LEU A 376 -16.76 11.69 -17.87
N LEU A 377 -15.99 11.55 -18.92
CA LEU A 377 -14.53 11.52 -18.91
C LEU A 377 -14.00 12.94 -19.13
N LEU A 378 -13.55 13.60 -18.07
CA LEU A 378 -12.80 14.85 -18.16
C LEU A 378 -11.32 14.52 -18.26
N THR A 379 -10.61 15.02 -19.26
CA THR A 379 -9.16 14.83 -19.38
C THR A 379 -8.46 16.16 -19.21
N ALA A 380 -7.49 16.20 -18.30
CA ALA A 380 -6.64 17.35 -18.07
C ALA A 380 -5.88 17.75 -19.35
N HIS A 381 -5.38 18.98 -19.40
CA HIS A 381 -4.33 19.31 -20.36
C HIS A 381 -3.09 18.43 -20.14
N GLU A 382 -2.21 18.27 -21.14
CA GLU A 382 -1.06 17.36 -21.11
C GLU A 382 -0.14 17.52 -19.89
N THR A 383 -0.21 18.66 -19.20
CA THR A 383 0.58 19.00 -18.01
C THR A 383 -0.26 19.31 -16.77
N GLY A 384 -1.59 19.12 -16.81
CA GLY A 384 -2.51 19.58 -15.76
C GLY A 384 -3.05 18.48 -14.84
N ASP A 385 -3.40 18.87 -13.63
CA ASP A 385 -4.29 18.11 -12.76
C ASP A 385 -5.72 18.62 -12.93
N ILE A 386 -6.72 17.78 -12.65
CA ILE A 386 -8.12 18.20 -12.52
C ILE A 386 -8.43 18.20 -11.03
N SER A 387 -8.75 19.36 -10.46
CA SER A 387 -9.22 19.43 -9.08
C SER A 387 -10.73 19.24 -9.01
N SER A 388 -11.20 18.53 -7.99
CA SER A 388 -12.63 18.43 -7.75
C SER A 388 -13.16 19.71 -7.09
N ARG A 389 -14.41 20.06 -7.40
CA ARG A 389 -15.13 21.11 -6.67
C ARG A 389 -15.49 20.58 -5.29
N VAL A 390 -14.67 20.95 -4.31
CA VAL A 390 -14.81 20.58 -2.91
C VAL A 390 -15.08 21.85 -2.11
N ASP A 391 -16.15 21.84 -1.32
CA ASP A 391 -16.44 22.90 -0.38
C ASP A 391 -15.65 22.70 0.92
N PHE A 392 -14.48 23.32 1.01
CA PHE A 392 -13.66 23.35 2.24
C PHE A 392 -14.26 24.24 3.35
N GLY A 393 -15.35 24.96 3.05
CA GLY A 393 -16.23 25.65 4.00
C GLY A 393 -17.00 24.69 4.91
N ASP A 394 -17.28 23.48 4.43
CA ASP A 394 -18.11 22.49 5.08
C ASP A 394 -17.52 22.00 6.43
N PRO A 395 -18.23 22.21 7.56
CA PRO A 395 -17.80 21.73 8.87
C PRO A 395 -17.54 20.22 8.93
N GLU A 396 -18.37 19.42 8.26
CA GLU A 396 -18.25 17.96 8.31
C GLU A 396 -17.07 17.46 7.47
N LEU A 397 -16.78 18.14 6.35
CA LEU A 397 -15.56 17.86 5.59
C LEU A 397 -14.32 18.10 6.45
N ARG A 398 -14.25 19.26 7.10
CA ARG A 398 -13.12 19.62 7.97
C ARG A 398 -12.93 18.60 9.08
N ARG A 399 -14.02 18.18 9.71
CA ARG A 399 -14.02 17.15 10.75
C ARG A 399 -13.42 15.85 10.22
N GLN A 400 -13.98 15.27 9.15
CA GLN A 400 -13.55 13.96 8.67
C GLN A 400 -12.15 13.97 8.03
N MET A 401 -11.74 15.04 7.34
CA MET A 401 -10.36 15.20 6.86
C MET A 401 -9.37 15.27 8.02
N THR A 402 -9.74 15.94 9.12
CA THR A 402 -8.91 16.02 10.32
C THR A 402 -8.82 14.66 11.02
N GLN A 403 -9.92 13.90 11.09
CA GLN A 403 -9.90 12.52 11.60
C GLN A 403 -8.97 11.62 10.77
N LEU A 404 -9.06 11.70 9.44
CA LEU A 404 -8.15 10.99 8.52
C LEU A 404 -6.69 11.37 8.79
N GLN A 405 -6.40 12.66 8.98
CA GLN A 405 -5.04 13.13 9.29
C GLN A 405 -4.50 12.59 10.62
N TRP A 406 -5.32 12.59 11.68
CA TRP A 406 -4.94 11.99 12.97
C TRP A 406 -4.67 10.48 12.86
N TRP A 407 -5.47 9.77 12.08
CA TRP A 407 -5.26 8.35 11.83
C TRP A 407 -3.96 8.10 11.06
N ASP A 408 -3.73 8.82 9.97
CA ASP A 408 -2.51 8.72 9.16
C ASP A 408 -1.25 9.08 9.97
N ALA A 409 -1.37 9.99 10.94
CA ALA A 409 -0.29 10.31 11.87
C ALA A 409 0.07 9.14 12.81
N LEU A 410 -0.92 8.35 13.24
CA LEU A 410 -0.65 7.14 14.03
C LEU A 410 -0.11 6.00 13.16
N THR A 411 -0.68 5.80 11.96
CA THR A 411 -0.25 4.73 11.06
C THR A 411 1.11 5.02 10.42
N GLY A 412 1.53 6.28 10.38
CA GLY A 412 2.71 6.70 9.64
C GLY A 412 2.50 6.53 8.13
N GLN A 413 1.27 6.77 7.65
CA GLN A 413 0.96 6.77 6.22
C GLN A 413 1.71 7.92 5.53
N VAL A 414 2.57 7.59 4.58
CA VAL A 414 3.42 8.57 3.87
C VAL A 414 2.93 8.89 2.47
N ASP A 415 1.97 8.16 1.91
CA ASP A 415 1.49 8.34 0.54
C ASP A 415 0.07 8.93 0.47
N ARG A 416 -0.30 9.74 1.47
CA ARG A 416 -1.60 10.43 1.49
C ARG A 416 -1.57 11.69 0.62
N HIS A 417 -1.44 11.55 -0.68
CA HIS A 417 -1.67 12.65 -1.63
C HIS A 417 -3.17 12.79 -1.97
N GLY A 418 -3.55 13.88 -2.64
CA GLY A 418 -4.98 14.16 -2.89
C GLY A 418 -5.72 13.16 -3.78
N GLN A 419 -4.99 12.42 -4.63
CA GLN A 419 -5.59 11.29 -5.36
C GLN A 419 -5.96 10.10 -4.46
N ASN A 420 -5.50 10.10 -3.20
CA ASN A 420 -5.77 9.08 -2.19
C ASN A 420 -6.75 9.57 -1.11
N ILE A 421 -7.42 10.71 -1.34
CA ILE A 421 -8.47 11.28 -0.48
C ILE A 421 -9.73 11.47 -1.32
N PHE A 422 -10.75 10.67 -1.06
CA PHE A 422 -12.02 10.70 -1.78
C PHE A 422 -13.06 11.44 -0.95
N ILE A 423 -13.77 12.37 -1.59
CA ILE A 423 -14.74 13.28 -0.99
C ILE A 423 -16.07 13.16 -1.72
N ALA A 424 -17.11 12.78 -0.99
CA ALA A 424 -18.49 12.87 -1.44
C ALA A 424 -19.19 13.99 -0.66
N GLN A 425 -19.60 15.05 -1.34
CA GLN A 425 -20.46 16.10 -0.79
C GLN A 425 -21.76 16.12 -1.60
N ASN A 426 -22.85 15.68 -0.99
CA ASN A 426 -24.16 15.63 -1.64
C ASN A 426 -25.28 15.82 -0.61
N LYS A 427 -26.54 15.70 -1.07
CA LYS A 427 -27.72 15.85 -0.21
C LYS A 427 -27.78 14.87 0.97
N ASP A 428 -27.11 13.73 0.88
CA ASP A 428 -27.05 12.71 1.94
C ASP A 428 -25.94 13.02 2.96
N GLY A 429 -25.19 14.13 2.75
CA GLY A 429 -24.14 14.62 3.62
C GLY A 429 -22.74 14.48 3.02
N THR A 430 -21.76 14.73 3.88
CA THR A 430 -20.35 14.74 3.52
C THR A 430 -19.64 13.50 4.03
N ARG A 431 -18.84 12.88 3.16
CA ARG A 431 -18.03 11.71 3.48
C ARG A 431 -16.62 11.83 2.91
N VAL A 432 -15.63 11.51 3.73
CA VAL A 432 -14.20 11.47 3.37
C VAL A 432 -13.70 10.04 3.54
N ARG A 433 -12.97 9.53 2.56
CA ARG A 433 -12.31 8.21 2.63
C ARG A 433 -10.87 8.29 2.14
N GLY A 434 -9.95 7.76 2.94
CA GLY A 434 -8.59 7.48 2.52
C GLY A 434 -8.48 6.09 1.88
N ILE A 435 -7.79 5.97 0.75
CA ILE A 435 -7.45 4.71 0.08
C ILE A 435 -5.94 4.40 0.17
N ASP A 436 -5.44 3.34 -0.47
CA ASP A 436 -3.99 3.04 -0.56
C ASP A 436 -3.27 3.06 0.80
N LEU A 437 -3.73 2.19 1.69
CA LEU A 437 -3.27 2.08 3.07
C LEU A 437 -1.99 1.25 3.25
N ASP A 438 -1.34 0.88 2.14
CA ASP A 438 -0.24 -0.08 2.11
C ASP A 438 1.13 0.56 2.39
N ILE A 439 1.33 1.86 2.12
CA ILE A 439 2.58 2.57 2.49
C ILE A 439 2.47 3.19 3.88
N SER A 440 2.19 2.33 4.87
CA SER A 440 2.05 2.68 6.29
C SER A 440 2.95 1.81 7.17
N TRP A 441 3.07 2.19 8.45
CA TRP A 441 3.74 1.43 9.49
C TRP A 441 5.26 1.29 9.34
N GLY A 442 5.92 2.18 8.61
CA GLY A 442 7.37 2.19 8.52
C GLY A 442 8.05 2.41 9.88
N LYS A 443 9.11 1.64 10.16
CA LYS A 443 9.84 1.66 11.45
C LYS A 443 10.74 2.87 11.67
N ASN A 444 11.05 3.64 10.63
CA ASN A 444 11.84 4.85 10.75
C ASN A 444 10.99 6.07 11.16
N LEU A 445 9.67 5.93 11.19
CA LEU A 445 8.74 6.98 11.58
C LEU A 445 8.30 6.74 13.03
N ARG A 446 9.01 7.30 13.98
CA ARG A 446 8.79 7.12 15.43
C ARG A 446 7.93 8.22 16.04
N THR A 447 7.78 9.35 15.36
CA THR A 447 6.86 10.42 15.79
C THR A 447 5.87 10.79 14.67
N PRO A 448 4.64 11.25 15.02
CA PRO A 448 3.54 11.45 14.07
C PRO A 448 3.84 12.48 12.97
N ASN A 449 4.75 13.42 13.22
CA ASN A 449 5.06 14.49 12.26
C ASN A 449 6.15 14.12 11.24
N GLU A 450 6.82 12.98 11.39
CA GLU A 450 7.92 12.59 10.49
C GLU A 450 7.44 12.26 9.08
N ALA A 451 6.20 11.79 8.97
CA ALA A 451 5.55 11.53 7.70
C ALA A 451 5.26 12.81 6.89
N ALA A 452 5.31 14.00 7.51
CA ALA A 452 5.19 15.28 6.82
C ALA A 452 6.51 15.82 6.24
N ARG A 453 7.66 15.20 6.55
CA ARG A 453 8.98 15.66 6.08
C ARG A 453 9.04 15.57 4.54
N ARG A 454 9.07 16.71 3.86
CA ARG A 454 9.17 16.78 2.38
C ARG A 454 10.56 16.49 1.85
N HIS A 455 11.59 16.76 2.65
CA HIS A 455 12.99 16.58 2.27
C HIS A 455 13.72 15.75 3.32
N GLY A 456 14.63 14.88 2.85
CA GLY A 456 15.55 14.14 3.70
C GLY A 456 16.66 15.04 4.25
N GLU A 457 17.52 14.48 5.10
CA GLU A 457 18.69 15.19 5.65
C GLU A 457 19.66 15.67 4.55
N ASP A 458 19.67 14.99 3.41
CA ASP A 458 20.44 15.34 2.22
C ASP A 458 19.79 16.41 1.33
N GLY A 459 18.64 16.95 1.76
CA GLY A 459 17.87 17.95 1.03
C GLY A 459 17.07 17.41 -0.15
N LYS A 460 17.08 16.09 -0.41
CA LYS A 460 16.31 15.51 -1.52
C LYS A 460 14.84 15.27 -1.13
N PRO A 461 13.90 15.32 -2.10
CA PRO A 461 12.51 15.00 -1.81
C PRO A 461 12.36 13.58 -1.26
N THR A 462 11.61 13.43 -0.18
CA THR A 462 11.29 12.11 0.42
C THR A 462 10.21 11.36 -0.35
N GLY A 463 9.46 12.07 -1.20
CA GLY A 463 8.21 11.57 -1.78
C GLY A 463 7.09 11.44 -0.75
N PHE A 464 7.25 11.99 0.47
CA PHE A 464 6.21 11.93 1.49
C PHE A 464 5.12 12.97 1.24
N HIS A 465 3.89 12.50 1.43
CA HIS A 465 2.62 13.21 1.48
C HIS A 465 1.89 12.91 2.79
N GLY A 466 2.61 12.49 3.84
CA GLY A 466 2.04 12.06 5.11
C GLY A 466 1.52 13.20 5.99
N ALA A 467 1.09 12.83 7.20
CA ALA A 467 0.43 13.74 8.13
C ALA A 467 1.41 14.52 9.01
N ARG A 468 1.01 15.74 9.36
CA ARG A 468 1.41 16.45 10.59
C ARG A 468 0.24 16.41 11.57
N LEU A 469 0.47 16.49 12.86
CA LEU A 469 -0.62 16.60 13.83
C LEU A 469 -1.43 17.89 13.62
N PRO A 470 -2.77 17.79 13.49
CA PRO A 470 -3.65 18.95 13.48
C PRO A 470 -3.69 19.64 14.85
N LEU A 471 -4.04 20.93 14.85
CA LEU A 471 -4.26 21.70 16.08
C LEU A 471 -5.68 21.57 16.66
N VAL A 472 -6.53 20.77 16.03
CA VAL A 472 -7.92 20.53 16.44
C VAL A 472 -8.23 19.04 16.37
N ILE A 473 -9.10 18.56 17.25
CA ILE A 473 -9.56 17.17 17.31
C ILE A 473 -10.99 17.14 17.86
N ASP A 474 -11.85 16.23 17.40
CA ASP A 474 -13.16 16.06 18.04
C ASP A 474 -13.05 15.25 19.33
N ARG A 475 -13.98 15.49 20.27
CA ARG A 475 -14.00 14.79 21.56
C ARG A 475 -14.04 13.25 21.43
N PRO A 476 -14.85 12.63 20.55
CA PRO A 476 -14.85 11.18 20.40
C PRO A 476 -13.48 10.62 20.04
N LEU A 477 -12.79 11.20 19.06
CA LEU A 477 -11.47 10.74 18.63
C LEU A 477 -10.40 11.01 19.69
N TYR A 478 -10.44 12.15 20.36
CA TYR A 478 -9.60 12.43 21.53
C TYR A 478 -9.75 11.33 22.59
N ALA A 479 -10.99 11.00 22.97
CA ALA A 479 -11.26 9.99 23.97
C ALA A 479 -10.74 8.60 23.53
N ALA A 480 -10.85 8.27 22.25
CA ALA A 480 -10.34 7.03 21.69
C ALA A 480 -8.82 6.93 21.80
N PHE A 481 -8.07 7.98 21.42
CA PHE A 481 -6.60 8.00 21.58
C PHE A 481 -6.18 7.91 23.05
N MET A 482 -6.84 8.65 23.94
CA MET A 482 -6.50 8.63 25.35
C MET A 482 -6.75 7.26 26.00
N LYS A 483 -7.81 6.57 25.56
CA LYS A 483 -8.18 5.22 26.01
C LYS A 483 -7.27 4.14 25.43
N MET A 484 -6.78 4.29 24.20
CA MET A 484 -5.93 3.29 23.55
C MET A 484 -4.61 3.10 24.32
N THR A 485 -4.29 1.85 24.65
CA THR A 485 -3.00 1.48 25.27
C THR A 485 -2.02 0.91 24.23
N PRO A 486 -0.70 0.96 24.49
CA PRO A 486 0.29 0.33 23.62
C PRO A 486 0.04 -1.17 23.38
N GLU A 487 -0.47 -1.90 24.37
CA GLU A 487 -0.77 -3.33 24.29
C GLU A 487 -2.00 -3.59 23.42
N GLN A 488 -3.02 -2.73 23.50
CA GLN A 488 -4.18 -2.81 22.62
C GLN A 488 -3.79 -2.55 21.17
N LEU A 489 -2.94 -1.54 20.93
CA LEU A 489 -2.40 -1.25 19.61
C LEU A 489 -1.58 -2.43 19.07
N GLU A 490 -0.63 -2.95 19.86
CA GLU A 490 0.15 -4.13 19.51
C GLU A 490 -0.73 -5.32 19.14
N LYS A 491 -1.74 -5.63 19.95
CA LYS A 491 -2.66 -6.72 19.67
C LYS A 491 -3.38 -6.56 18.33
N ALA A 492 -3.66 -5.33 17.90
CA ALA A 492 -4.27 -5.07 16.59
C ALA A 492 -3.28 -5.25 15.44
N LEU A 493 -1.99 -5.00 15.66
CA LEU A 493 -0.93 -5.05 14.65
C LEU A 493 -0.27 -6.44 14.52
N VAL A 494 -0.17 -7.20 15.61
CA VAL A 494 0.42 -8.55 15.62
C VAL A 494 -0.37 -9.46 14.67
N GLY A 495 0.36 -10.17 13.82
CA GLY A 495 -0.23 -11.04 12.80
C GLY A 495 -0.66 -10.31 11.52
N ARG A 496 -0.56 -8.98 11.49
CA ARG A 496 -0.73 -8.15 10.30
C ARG A 496 0.57 -7.52 9.86
N LEU A 497 1.40 -7.08 10.80
CA LEU A 497 2.78 -6.67 10.58
C LEU A 497 3.73 -7.83 10.92
N SER A 498 4.87 -7.88 10.23
CA SER A 498 5.88 -8.95 10.39
C SER A 498 7.16 -8.50 11.08
N ASP A 499 7.45 -7.20 11.12
CA ASP A 499 8.63 -6.64 11.78
C ASP A 499 8.25 -6.06 13.16
N PRO A 500 8.79 -6.60 14.27
CA PRO A 500 8.55 -6.07 15.62
C PRO A 500 8.94 -4.60 15.80
N GLU A 501 9.93 -4.10 15.05
CA GLU A 501 10.35 -2.69 15.13
C GLU A 501 9.26 -1.74 14.57
N GLU A 502 8.43 -2.21 13.65
CA GLU A 502 7.29 -1.43 13.14
C GLU A 502 6.22 -1.25 14.22
N ILE A 503 6.00 -2.30 15.02
CA ILE A 503 5.09 -2.27 16.16
C ILE A 503 5.65 -1.36 17.25
N ALA A 504 6.96 -1.42 17.51
CA ALA A 504 7.63 -0.52 18.45
C ALA A 504 7.48 0.96 18.01
N ALA A 505 7.76 1.28 16.75
CA ALA A 505 7.57 2.62 16.19
C ALA A 505 6.11 3.09 16.27
N ALA A 506 5.14 2.20 16.03
CA ALA A 506 3.72 2.52 16.19
C ALA A 506 3.34 2.89 17.63
N LYS A 507 3.89 2.19 18.63
CA LYS A 507 3.68 2.51 20.06
C LYS A 507 4.30 3.86 20.41
N GLU A 508 5.48 4.17 19.88
CA GLU A 508 6.14 5.47 20.06
C GLU A 508 5.31 6.61 19.44
N ARG A 509 4.75 6.41 18.23
CA ARG A 509 3.81 7.37 17.62
C ARG A 509 2.57 7.57 18.47
N LEU A 510 1.95 6.49 18.98
CA LEU A 510 0.81 6.59 19.89
C LEU A 510 1.15 7.40 21.15
N GLN A 511 2.30 7.13 21.78
CA GLN A 511 2.71 7.86 22.97
C GLN A 511 2.96 9.35 22.65
N SER A 512 3.59 9.65 21.51
CA SER A 512 3.80 11.02 21.06
C SER A 512 2.49 11.76 20.80
N ILE A 513 1.49 11.10 20.21
CA ILE A 513 0.14 11.64 20.06
C ILE A 513 -0.50 11.94 21.41
N LYS A 514 -0.43 11.01 22.37
CA LYS A 514 -1.00 11.22 23.72
C LYS A 514 -0.31 12.37 24.45
N ASN A 515 0.99 12.55 24.26
CA ASN A 515 1.73 13.68 24.81
C ASN A 515 1.27 15.01 24.16
N ALA A 516 1.03 15.04 22.86
CA ALA A 516 0.52 16.23 22.16
C ALA A 516 -0.94 16.58 22.54
N LEU A 517 -1.72 15.58 22.97
CA LEU A 517 -3.09 15.75 23.44
C LEU A 517 -3.19 16.04 24.95
N ALA A 518 -2.08 15.98 25.69
CA ALA A 518 -2.07 16.22 27.13
C ALA A 518 -2.22 17.72 27.46
N ASP A 519 -2.79 18.02 28.63
CA ASP A 519 -2.90 19.39 29.12
C ASP A 519 -1.50 20.03 29.23
N GLY A 520 -1.35 21.23 28.66
CA GLY A 520 -0.08 21.98 28.67
C GLY A 520 0.86 21.73 27.49
N ALA A 521 0.45 20.97 26.47
CA ALA A 521 1.19 20.89 25.21
C ALA A 521 1.31 22.27 24.52
N ASP A 522 2.42 22.49 23.81
CA ASP A 522 2.69 23.70 23.04
C ASP A 522 3.00 23.36 21.57
N PRO A 523 2.17 23.80 20.59
CA PRO A 523 0.89 24.49 20.80
C PRO A 523 -0.19 23.56 21.37
N PRO A 524 -1.17 24.09 22.12
CA PRO A 524 -2.25 23.27 22.65
C PRO A 524 -3.18 22.80 21.52
N VAL A 525 -3.51 21.51 21.52
CA VAL A 525 -4.55 20.95 20.65
C VAL A 525 -5.92 21.32 21.20
N GLN A 526 -6.74 21.96 20.37
CA GLN A 526 -8.11 22.32 20.73
C GLN A 526 -9.02 21.09 20.55
N VAL A 527 -9.60 20.62 21.64
CA VAL A 527 -10.60 19.54 21.57
C VAL A 527 -11.99 20.14 21.42
N LEU A 528 -12.71 19.73 20.37
CA LEU A 528 -14.01 20.26 20.00
C LEU A 528 -15.12 19.36 20.56
N ASP A 529 -16.02 19.97 21.34
CA ASP A 529 -17.08 19.26 22.06
C ASP A 529 -18.39 19.12 21.27
N SER A 530 -18.54 19.85 20.15
CA SER A 530 -19.74 19.79 19.32
C SER A 530 -19.42 19.85 17.82
N PRO A 531 -20.30 19.29 16.96
CA PRO A 531 -20.18 19.39 15.50
C PRO A 531 -20.16 20.83 14.98
N GLU A 532 -20.91 21.75 15.59
CA GLU A 532 -21.04 23.14 15.14
C GLU A 532 -19.71 23.90 15.24
N ALA A 533 -18.85 23.53 16.20
CA ALA A 533 -17.55 24.17 16.37
C ALA A 533 -16.65 24.07 15.12
N TRP A 534 -16.84 23.04 14.28
CA TRP A 534 -16.10 22.88 13.02
C TRP A 534 -16.41 23.97 11.98
N GLY A 535 -17.54 24.67 12.13
CA GLY A 535 -17.92 25.81 11.29
C GLY A 535 -17.32 27.14 11.74
N GLU A 536 -16.73 27.21 12.94
CA GLU A 536 -16.23 28.46 13.49
C GLU A 536 -14.95 28.95 12.81
N ASP A 537 -14.81 30.27 12.68
CA ASP A 537 -13.62 30.92 12.10
C ASP A 537 -12.33 30.54 12.81
N ARG A 538 -12.36 30.40 14.14
CA ARG A 538 -11.17 30.00 14.92
C ARG A 538 -10.69 28.60 14.52
N VAL A 539 -11.60 27.68 14.21
CA VAL A 539 -11.27 26.30 13.81
C VAL A 539 -10.80 26.29 12.36
N ALA A 540 -11.46 27.04 11.47
CA ALA A 540 -10.99 27.23 10.10
C ALA A 540 -9.54 27.77 10.08
N ASN A 541 -9.25 28.81 10.87
CA ASN A 541 -7.91 29.38 10.99
C ASN A 541 -6.89 28.37 11.56
N ALA A 542 -7.25 27.59 12.58
CA ALA A 542 -6.40 26.55 13.14
C ALA A 542 -6.09 25.41 12.14
N LEU A 543 -6.96 25.21 11.16
CA LEU A 543 -6.76 24.30 10.04
C LEU A 543 -6.04 24.94 8.86
N GLY A 544 -5.67 26.23 8.92
CA GLY A 544 -5.00 26.95 7.83
C GLY A 544 -5.96 27.51 6.76
N LEU A 545 -7.27 27.47 6.98
CA LEU A 545 -8.27 28.16 6.17
C LEU A 545 -8.48 29.60 6.66
N ASN A 546 -7.42 30.39 6.65
CA ASN A 546 -7.46 31.81 7.01
C ASN A 546 -8.33 32.63 6.04
N SER A 547 -8.50 33.93 6.31
CA SER A 547 -9.28 34.82 5.44
C SER A 547 -8.74 34.88 4.02
N ASP A 548 -7.42 34.86 3.84
CA ASP A 548 -6.75 34.90 2.55
C ASP A 548 -7.09 33.65 1.73
N MET A 549 -6.93 32.46 2.32
CA MET A 549 -7.26 31.18 1.67
C MET A 549 -8.73 31.10 1.29
N ARG A 550 -9.64 31.53 2.18
CA ARG A 550 -11.08 31.55 1.88
C ARG A 550 -11.44 32.51 0.75
N ALA A 551 -10.85 33.71 0.74
CA ALA A 551 -11.05 34.66 -0.35
C ALA A 551 -10.59 34.08 -1.70
N VAL A 552 -9.46 33.36 -1.71
CA VAL A 552 -8.95 32.68 -2.90
C VAL A 552 -9.88 31.55 -3.35
N LEU A 553 -10.36 30.70 -2.43
CA LEU A 553 -11.31 29.64 -2.76
C LEU A 553 -12.64 30.20 -3.30
N ASP A 554 -13.14 31.27 -2.69
CA ASP A 554 -14.35 31.97 -3.10
C ASP A 554 -14.21 32.57 -4.51
N ALA A 555 -13.08 33.22 -4.80
CA ALA A 555 -12.77 33.74 -6.13
C ALA A 555 -12.65 32.62 -7.18
N ALA A 556 -11.95 31.53 -6.85
CA ALA A 556 -11.83 30.36 -7.71
C ALA A 556 -13.21 29.72 -8.01
N GLY A 557 -14.07 29.63 -6.98
CA GLY A 557 -15.44 29.13 -7.11
C GLY A 557 -16.33 29.99 -8.00
N ARG A 558 -16.09 31.31 -8.03
CA ARG A 558 -16.76 32.26 -8.95
C ARG A 558 -16.11 32.33 -10.34
N GLY A 559 -14.98 31.65 -10.55
CA GLY A 559 -14.21 31.75 -11.80
C GLY A 559 -13.53 33.11 -11.98
N GLU A 560 -13.24 33.80 -10.88
CA GLU A 560 -12.54 35.10 -10.90
C GLU A 560 -11.02 34.90 -10.94
N PRO A 561 -10.27 35.77 -11.66
CA PRO A 561 -8.81 35.75 -11.64
C PRO A 561 -8.25 35.78 -10.21
N LEU A 562 -7.27 34.91 -9.93
CA LEU A 562 -6.58 34.87 -8.64
C LEU A 562 -5.32 35.73 -8.68
N ASP A 563 -5.00 36.35 -7.53
CA ASP A 563 -3.73 37.05 -7.33
C ASP A 563 -2.57 36.05 -7.21
N GLU A 564 -1.64 36.07 -8.16
CA GLU A 564 -0.49 35.17 -8.21
C GLU A 564 0.38 35.24 -6.95
N THR A 565 0.61 36.46 -6.43
CA THR A 565 1.45 36.67 -5.25
C THR A 565 0.81 36.03 -4.03
N LEU A 566 -0.51 36.16 -3.91
CA LEU A 566 -1.28 35.53 -2.86
C LEU A 566 -1.28 34.00 -2.98
N VAL A 567 -1.50 33.45 -4.18
CA VAL A 567 -1.47 31.99 -4.41
C VAL A 567 -0.10 31.41 -4.08
N ARG A 568 0.99 32.04 -4.51
CA ARG A 568 2.36 31.60 -4.19
C ARG A 568 2.67 31.67 -2.70
N LYS A 569 2.17 32.72 -2.00
CA LYS A 569 2.28 32.82 -0.54
C LYS A 569 1.56 31.66 0.14
N LEU A 570 0.32 31.38 -0.25
CA LEU A 570 -0.49 30.31 0.32
C LEU A 570 0.11 28.93 0.04
N ASP A 571 0.68 28.70 -1.14
CA ASP A 571 1.38 27.45 -1.47
C ASP A 571 2.62 27.23 -0.59
N ALA A 572 3.41 28.29 -0.38
CA ALA A 572 4.55 28.24 0.52
C ALA A 572 4.14 28.00 1.99
N GLU A 573 3.01 28.54 2.44
CA GLU A 573 2.44 28.28 3.77
C GLU A 573 1.91 26.85 3.89
N ALA A 574 1.17 26.36 2.88
CA ALA A 574 0.61 25.03 2.83
C ALA A 574 1.69 23.92 2.77
N ALA A 575 2.79 24.19 2.08
CA ALA A 575 3.91 23.27 1.97
C ALA A 575 4.67 23.05 3.29
N ARG A 576 4.61 24.00 4.24
CA ARG A 576 5.39 23.98 5.47
C ARG A 576 4.72 23.18 6.58
N ASP A 577 3.46 23.47 6.91
CA ASP A 577 2.87 23.00 8.18
C ASP A 577 1.34 22.71 8.12
N ALA A 578 0.74 22.59 6.93
CA ALA A 578 -0.72 22.60 6.81
C ALA A 578 -1.43 21.30 7.24
N SER A 579 -2.64 21.48 7.77
CA SER A 579 -3.65 20.42 7.84
C SER A 579 -3.94 19.87 6.43
N TYR A 580 -4.52 18.67 6.34
CA TYR A 580 -4.99 18.16 5.05
C TYR A 580 -6.02 19.10 4.42
N VAL A 581 -6.86 19.75 5.22
CA VAL A 581 -7.82 20.75 4.73
C VAL A 581 -7.12 21.88 3.99
N ALA A 582 -6.12 22.52 4.61
CA ALA A 582 -5.39 23.62 3.98
C ALA A 582 -4.51 23.16 2.81
N ARG A 583 -3.88 21.99 2.92
CA ARG A 583 -3.05 21.43 1.84
C ARG A 583 -3.88 21.17 0.58
N GLU A 584 -5.02 20.51 0.70
CA GLU A 584 -5.87 20.18 -0.45
C GLU A 584 -6.61 21.42 -0.98
N ALA A 585 -7.03 22.34 -0.11
CA ALA A 585 -7.59 23.63 -0.51
C ALA A 585 -6.59 24.46 -1.32
N CYS A 586 -5.32 24.49 -0.88
CA CYS A 586 -4.26 25.17 -1.61
C CYS A 586 -3.99 24.51 -2.96
N GLY A 587 -3.94 23.18 -3.01
CA GLY A 587 -3.79 22.44 -4.27
C GLY A 587 -4.89 22.75 -5.28
N LEU A 588 -6.14 22.90 -4.82
CA LEU A 588 -7.26 23.37 -5.65
C LEU A 588 -7.01 24.79 -6.19
N ALA A 589 -6.60 25.73 -5.33
CA ALA A 589 -6.34 27.12 -5.74
C ALA A 589 -5.18 27.23 -6.74
N VAL A 590 -4.05 26.56 -6.49
CA VAL A 590 -2.88 26.53 -7.37
C VAL A 590 -3.26 25.92 -8.72
N ASN A 591 -3.95 24.78 -8.72
CA ASN A 591 -4.34 24.14 -9.97
C ASN A 591 -5.36 24.99 -10.75
N TRP A 592 -6.30 25.65 -10.08
CA TRP A 592 -7.20 26.61 -10.72
C TRP A 592 -6.41 27.74 -11.39
N TYR A 593 -5.44 28.32 -10.67
CA TYR A 593 -4.61 29.41 -11.18
C TYR A 593 -3.86 28.98 -12.44
N MET A 594 -3.16 27.85 -12.39
CA MET A 594 -2.37 27.32 -13.50
C MET A 594 -3.20 27.00 -14.75
N ASN A 595 -4.45 26.57 -14.57
CA ASN A 595 -5.32 26.19 -15.68
C ASN A 595 -6.15 27.35 -16.27
N ASN A 596 -6.28 28.48 -15.56
CA ASN A 596 -7.14 29.61 -15.96
C ASN A 596 -6.39 30.92 -16.25
N GLU A 597 -5.05 30.90 -16.25
CA GLU A 597 -4.26 32.02 -16.79
C GLU A 597 -4.67 32.29 -18.26
N GLY A 598 -5.41 33.38 -18.48
CA GLY A 598 -5.83 33.85 -19.81
C GLY A 598 -7.29 33.60 -20.20
N VAL A 599 -8.10 32.93 -19.37
CA VAL A 599 -9.53 32.71 -19.65
C VAL A 599 -10.37 33.63 -18.76
N SER A 600 -10.71 34.82 -19.26
CA SER A 600 -11.64 35.74 -18.57
C SER A 600 -13.00 35.80 -19.27
N GLY A 601 -14.09 35.84 -18.48
CA GLY A 601 -15.41 36.27 -18.96
C GLY A 601 -16.39 35.21 -19.49
N ILE A 602 -16.15 33.91 -19.29
CA ILE A 602 -17.12 32.86 -19.66
C ILE A 602 -17.96 32.48 -18.45
N ALA A 603 -19.25 32.83 -18.46
CA ALA A 603 -20.22 32.34 -17.50
C ALA A 603 -20.44 30.83 -17.71
N VAL A 604 -19.96 30.03 -16.78
CA VAL A 604 -20.10 28.57 -16.82
C VAL A 604 -21.44 28.20 -16.17
N PRO A 605 -22.25 27.33 -16.78
CA PRO A 605 -23.43 26.77 -16.12
C PRO A 605 -23.04 26.08 -14.81
N ASP A 606 -23.74 26.40 -13.72
CA ASP A 606 -23.57 25.74 -12.43
C ASP A 606 -24.08 24.29 -12.49
N LEU A 607 -23.17 23.39 -12.88
CA LEU A 607 -23.44 21.97 -12.94
C LEU A 607 -23.37 21.28 -11.56
N THR A 608 -23.18 22.00 -10.45
CA THR A 608 -23.37 21.42 -9.10
C THR A 608 -24.84 21.04 -8.84
N LYS A 609 -25.76 21.52 -9.68
CA LYS A 609 -27.16 21.08 -9.75
C LYS A 609 -27.38 19.80 -10.57
N LEU A 610 -26.32 19.22 -11.13
CA LEU A 610 -26.37 17.87 -11.67
C LEU A 610 -26.43 16.91 -10.47
N ASP A 611 -27.62 16.36 -10.19
CA ASP A 611 -27.78 15.29 -9.21
C ASP A 611 -26.69 14.23 -9.45
N ALA A 612 -25.73 14.10 -8.55
CA ALA A 612 -24.81 12.97 -8.54
C ALA A 612 -25.54 11.81 -7.86
N PRO A 613 -25.55 10.58 -8.41
CA PRO A 613 -26.11 9.45 -7.70
C PRO A 613 -25.40 9.26 -6.36
N ALA A 614 -26.18 9.03 -5.29
CA ALA A 614 -25.73 8.80 -3.91
C ALA A 614 -24.69 7.66 -3.76
N SER A 615 -24.56 6.80 -4.77
CA SER A 615 -23.76 5.58 -4.77
C SER A 615 -22.53 5.64 -5.68
N THR A 616 -22.03 6.82 -6.03
CA THR A 616 -20.92 6.94 -7.00
C THR A 616 -19.58 6.69 -6.34
N SER A 617 -18.86 5.71 -6.89
CA SER A 617 -17.63 5.17 -6.34
C SER A 617 -16.49 5.16 -7.38
N TRP A 618 -15.27 5.52 -7.00
CA TRP A 618 -14.26 6.05 -7.92
C TRP A 618 -12.87 5.47 -7.66
N TRP A 619 -12.13 5.10 -8.71
CA TRP A 619 -10.70 4.69 -8.67
C TRP A 619 -10.03 4.96 -10.04
N ARG A 620 -8.71 5.11 -10.03
CA ARG A 620 -7.87 5.51 -11.18
C ARG A 620 -7.70 4.42 -12.23
#